data_AF-A0A354RD33-F1
#
_entry.id   AF-A0A354RD33-F1
#
_cell.length_a   1.000
_cell.length_b   1.000
_cell.length_c   1.000
_cell.angle_alpha   90.00
_cell.angle_beta   90.00
_cell.angle_gamma   90.00
#
_symmetry.space_group_name_H-M   'P 1'
#
loop_
_entity.id
_entity.type
_entity.pdbx_description
1 polymer ?
#
loop_
_entity_poly.entity_id
_entity_poly.type
_entity_poly.pdbx_seq_one_letter_code
_entity_poly.pdbx_strand_id
1 'polypeptide(L)' 'MTIDTTSKELALGSLLKKIPSLIENLRESRETYLTDAVLMGEVPAPTFGEGERIRLVLDRFRENGLDDPEVDDFGNASGI' A
#
# COMPACT_ATOMS: atom_id res chain seq x y z
N MET A 1 -17.24 12.47 -31.26
CA MET A 1 -17.66 12.26 -29.87
C MET A 1 -18.00 10.79 -29.54
N THR A 2 -18.31 9.94 -30.52
CA THR A 2 -18.72 8.53 -30.29
C THR A 2 -17.55 7.56 -30.06
N ILE A 3 -16.44 7.72 -30.78
CA ILE A 3 -15.28 6.81 -30.71
C ILE A 3 -14.60 6.86 -29.33
N ASP A 4 -14.54 8.05 -28.73
CA ASP A 4 -13.89 8.31 -27.44
C ASP A 4 -14.68 7.70 -26.26
N THR A 5 -16.01 7.69 -26.36
CA THR A 5 -16.89 7.03 -25.39
C THR A 5 -16.76 5.51 -25.47
N THR A 6 -16.76 4.94 -26.68
CA THR A 6 -16.59 3.49 -26.86
C THR A 6 -15.22 3.00 -26.40
N SER A 7 -14.16 3.79 -26.60
CA SER A 7 -12.82 3.44 -26.10
C SER A 7 -12.76 3.41 -24.56
N LYS A 8 -13.38 4.39 -23.90
CA LYS A 8 -13.50 4.43 -22.42
C LYS A 8 -14.33 3.28 -21.86
N GLU A 9 -15.42 2.91 -22.52
CA GLU A 9 -16.26 1.77 -22.13
C GLU A 9 -15.51 0.44 -22.24
N LEU A 10 -14.74 0.24 -23.31
CA LEU A 10 -13.89 -0.94 -23.47
C LEU A 10 -12.76 -0.99 -22.41
N ALA A 11 -12.14 0.16 -22.11
CA ALA A 11 -11.13 0.27 -21.07
C ALA A 11 -11.71 -0.08 -19.69
N LEU A 12 -12.87 0.51 -19.33
CA LEU A 12 -13.56 0.21 -18.07
C LEU A 12 -13.94 -1.28 -17.99
N GLY A 13 -14.51 -1.85 -19.04
CA GLY A 13 -14.85 -3.26 -19.10
C GLY A 13 -13.64 -4.17 -18.88
N SER A 14 -12.47 -3.80 -19.40
CA SER A 14 -11.22 -4.54 -19.18
C SER A 14 -10.72 -4.45 -17.74
N LEU A 15 -10.86 -3.29 -17.09
CA LEU A 15 -10.48 -3.09 -15.69
C LEU A 15 -11.39 -3.88 -14.75
N LEU A 16 -12.70 -3.83 -14.97
CA LEU A 16 -13.67 -4.57 -14.16
C LEU A 16 -13.43 -6.08 -14.20
N LYS A 17 -13.02 -6.61 -15.36
CA LYS A 17 -12.65 -8.04 -15.50
C LYS A 17 -11.41 -8.44 -14.67
N LYS A 18 -10.53 -7.49 -14.32
CA LYS A 18 -9.35 -7.76 -13.49
C LYS A 18 -9.67 -7.78 -11.98
N ILE A 19 -10.77 -7.17 -11.55
CA ILE A 19 -11.12 -7.05 -10.12
C ILE A 19 -11.13 -8.41 -9.41
N PRO A 20 -11.76 -9.48 -9.94
CA PRO A 20 -11.75 -10.78 -9.27
C PRO A 20 -10.34 -11.33 -9.02
N SER A 21 -9.44 -11.24 -10.00
CA SER A 21 -8.05 -11.68 -9.83
C SER A 21 -7.27 -10.84 -8.81
N LEU A 22 -7.54 -9.52 -8.74
CA LEU A 22 -6.93 -8.66 -7.73
C LEU A 22 -7.41 -9.04 -6.33
N ILE A 23 -8.69 -9.41 -6.17
CA ILE A 23 -9.23 -9.89 -4.89
C ILE A 23 -8.53 -11.18 -4.45
N GLU A 24 -8.31 -12.14 -5.37
CA GLU A 24 -7.60 -13.37 -5.02
C GLU A 24 -6.13 -13.09 -4.64
N ASN A 25 -5.42 -12.25 -5.40
CA ASN A 25 -4.04 -11.86 -5.06
C ASN A 25 -3.96 -11.18 -3.67
N LEU A 26 -4.93 -10.33 -3.34
CA LEU A 26 -5.01 -9.70 -2.01
C LEU A 26 -5.25 -10.71 -0.89
N ARG A 27 -6.01 -11.79 -1.16
CA ARG A 27 -6.25 -12.86 -0.17
C ARG A 27 -4.99 -13.63 0.17
N GLU A 28 -4.08 -13.79 -0.79
CA GLU A 28 -2.77 -14.42 -0.58
C GLU A 28 -1.88 -13.57 0.35
N SER A 29 -2.02 -12.24 0.28
CA SER A 29 -1.27 -11.28 1.13
C SER A 29 -1.88 -11.05 2.51
N ARG A 30 -3.02 -11.71 2.83
CA ARG A 30 -3.80 -11.46 4.05
C ARG A 30 -2.98 -11.67 5.32
N GLU A 31 -2.17 -12.72 5.38
CA GLU A 31 -1.41 -13.05 6.59
C GLU A 31 -0.32 -12.01 6.86
N THR A 32 0.43 -11.61 5.82
CA THR A 32 1.43 -10.54 5.90
C THR A 32 0.78 -9.23 6.35
N TYR A 33 -0.35 -8.86 5.75
CA TYR A 33 -1.07 -7.64 6.11
C TYR A 33 -1.50 -7.63 7.59
N LEU A 34 -2.09 -8.73 8.07
CA LEU A 34 -2.52 -8.84 9.47
C LEU A 34 -1.32 -8.81 10.43
N THR A 35 -0.22 -9.46 10.06
CA THR A 35 1.02 -9.45 10.83
C THR A 35 1.56 -8.03 10.97
N ASP A 36 1.63 -7.28 9.87
CA ASP A 36 2.12 -5.90 9.87
C ASP A 36 1.20 -4.98 10.68
N ALA A 37 -0.11 -5.17 10.60
CA ALA A 37 -1.08 -4.41 11.40
C ALA A 37 -0.91 -4.65 12.90
N VAL A 38 -0.68 -5.91 13.32
CA VAL A 38 -0.43 -6.25 14.73
C VAL A 38 0.88 -5.62 15.20
N LEU A 39 1.98 -5.85 14.48
CA LEU A 39 3.30 -5.32 14.85
C LEU A 39 3.29 -3.79 14.95
N MET A 40 2.63 -3.11 14.02
CA MET A 40 2.50 -1.65 14.07
C MET A 40 1.67 -1.18 15.27
N GLY A 41 0.64 -1.94 15.64
CA GLY A 41 -0.20 -1.68 16.81
C GLY A 41 0.51 -1.91 18.14
N GLU A 42 1.49 -2.81 18.18
CA GLU A 42 2.30 -3.09 19.37
C GLU A 42 3.32 -1.97 19.67
N VAL A 43 3.71 -1.17 18.68
CA VAL A 43 4.59 -0.01 18.87
C VAL A 43 3.78 1.20 19.33
N PRO A 44 3.93 1.69 20.58
CA PRO A 44 3.25 2.89 21.04
C PRO A 44 3.71 4.11 20.23
N ALA A 45 2.75 4.93 19.79
CA ALA A 45 3.03 6.13 19.02
C ALA A 45 2.03 7.23 19.42
N PRO A 46 2.22 7.88 20.59
CA PRO A 46 1.47 9.07 20.92
C PRO A 46 1.77 10.18 19.90
N THR A 47 0.92 11.19 19.82
CA THR A 47 1.14 12.33 18.91
C THR A 47 2.52 12.94 19.15
N PHE A 48 3.31 13.11 18.08
CA PHE A 48 4.70 13.57 18.07
C PHE A 48 5.73 12.56 18.65
N GLY A 49 5.33 11.32 18.91
CA GLY A 49 6.17 10.21 19.37
C GLY A 49 6.19 9.02 18.41
N GLU A 50 5.94 9.23 17.12
CA GLU A 50 5.74 8.18 16.12
C GLU A 50 7.04 7.57 15.56
N GLY A 51 8.22 8.05 15.96
CA GLY A 51 9.50 7.72 15.33
C GLY A 51 9.80 6.21 15.22
N GLU A 52 9.55 5.43 16.27
CA GLU A 52 9.75 3.97 16.24
C GLU A 52 8.78 3.27 15.28
N ARG A 53 7.54 3.77 15.19
CA ARG A 53 6.55 3.25 14.25
C ARG A 53 6.94 3.57 12.80
N ILE A 54 7.46 4.79 12.56
CA ILE A 54 7.96 5.21 11.25
C ILE A 54 9.15 4.36 10.81
N ARG A 55 10.09 4.06 11.73
CA ARG A 55 11.19 3.15 11.45
C ARG A 55 10.70 1.76 11.03
N LEU A 56 9.74 1.19 11.76
CA LEU A 56 9.13 -0.09 11.43
C LEU A 56 8.47 -0.07 10.04
N VAL A 57 7.77 1.00 9.68
CA VAL A 57 7.18 1.16 8.34
C VAL A 57 8.23 1.15 7.23
N LEU A 58 9.35 1.89 7.39
CA LEU A 58 10.42 1.89 6.40
C LEU A 58 11.06 0.52 6.21
N ASP A 59 11.29 -0.20 7.31
CA ASP A 59 11.85 -1.54 7.25
C ASP A 59 10.91 -2.48 6.49
N ARG A 60 9.58 -2.37 6.73
CA ARG A 60 8.58 -3.11 5.94
C ARG A 60 8.55 -2.72 4.47
N PHE A 61 8.70 -1.45 4.11
CA PHE A 61 8.80 -1.04 2.71
C PHE A 61 9.99 -1.71 2.01
N ARG A 62 11.17 -1.70 2.64
CA ARG A 62 12.37 -2.35 2.08
C ARG A 62 12.20 -3.86 1.95
N GLU A 63 11.62 -4.51 2.97
CA GLU A 63 11.37 -5.95 2.95
C GLU A 63 10.38 -6.38 1.86
N ASN A 64 9.44 -5.50 1.50
CA ASN A 64 8.49 -5.72 0.40
C ASN A 64 9.03 -5.28 -0.97
N GLY A 65 10.31 -4.91 -1.06
CA GLY A 65 10.99 -4.59 -2.32
C GLY A 65 10.75 -3.17 -2.83
N LEU A 66 10.33 -2.25 -1.96
CA LEU A 66 10.29 -0.83 -2.29
C LEU A 66 11.71 -0.27 -2.19
N ASP A 67 12.19 0.33 -3.28
CA ASP A 67 13.52 0.91 -3.36
C ASP A 67 13.53 2.29 -2.70
N ASP A 68 14.58 2.56 -1.92
CA ASP A 68 14.87 3.85 -1.29
C ASP A 68 13.67 4.55 -0.62
N PRO A 69 12.94 3.91 0.33
CA PRO A 69 11.94 4.61 1.11
C PRO A 69 12.59 5.63 2.05
N GLU A 70 11.98 6.81 2.15
CA GLU A 70 12.52 7.99 2.85
C GLU A 70 11.60 8.49 3.96
N VAL A 71 12.17 9.28 4.86
CA VAL A 71 11.43 10.05 5.88
C VAL A 71 11.59 11.53 5.57
N ASP A 72 10.48 12.26 5.50
CA ASP A 72 10.50 13.71 5.29
C ASP A 72 10.85 14.49 6.57
N ASP A 73 11.00 15.81 6.43
CA ASP A 73 11.33 16.72 7.54
C ASP A 73 10.24 16.76 8.65
N PHE A 74 9.06 16.23 8.38
CA PHE A 74 7.93 16.16 9.31
C PHE A 74 7.78 14.76 9.95
N GLY A 75 8.67 13.82 9.61
CA GLY A 75 8.66 12.46 10.15
C GLY A 75 7.74 11.49 9.41
N ASN A 76 7.23 11.81 8.22
CA ASN A 76 6.41 10.89 7.43
C ASN A 76 7.27 9.92 6.63
N ALA A 77 6.94 8.63 6.65
CA ALA A 77 7.52 7.64 5.76
C ALA A 77 6.84 7.68 4.38
N SER A 78 7.64 7.64 3.31
CA SER A 78 7.16 7.54 1.93
C SER A 78 8.07 6.65 1.07
N GLY A 79 7.55 6.12 -0.03
CA GLY A 79 8.31 5.41 -1.06
C GLY A 79 7.50 5.29 -2.34
N ILE A 80 8.17 5.02 -3.46
CA ILE A 80 7.62 5.06 -4.83
C ILE A 80 7.77 3.72 -5.52
#